data_AF-A0A3R6YDS6-F1
#
_entry.id   AF-A0A3R6YDS6-F1
#
_cell.length_a   1.000
_cell.length_b   1.000
_cell.length_c   1.000
_cell.angle_alpha   90.00
_cell.angle_beta   90.00
_cell.angle_gamma   90.00
#
_symmetry.space_group_name_H-M   'P 1'
#
loop_
_entity.id
_entity.type
_entity.pdbx_description
1 polymer ?
#
loop_
_entity_poly.entity_id
_entity_poly.type
_entity_poly.pdbx_seq_one_letter_code
_entity_poly.pdbx_strand_id
1 'polypeptide(L)'
;SAPTVSFYKLHVDAYDFVLTNPSSEPVVFVADVANAPAQEWSFDSATSQVVNRGTGRCLDAWEPKNGGAVHTWDCSANNINQYWSYEATTKQLRHKTHAGYCLDIGTPTGTKPHLWQCHTSTHPDVKNQQLTLLSPSLDRVVTNTAFGTVLTAVGDAAIAFQPCVASSVTQLWQLDSSQLLRSTGAPNKCVDAYKPENGGPVHLWDCSATNVNQLWTYDATTKQLQHKTHIGYCLDIGTPTGTKPHLWQCHASTHPDVKNQQLTLLLPALDRVVTNTAFERVLTAVGDAAIAFQPLVASSATQLWRLDSSQLLRSTGATNKCVDAYKPENGGAVHLWDCDATNVNQYWSYDATTKQLFHKTHVGYCLDIGSPSGEAPHLWTCLPTTHADVKNQVFVF
;
A
#
# COMPACT_ATOMS: atom_id res chain seq x y z
N SER A 1 14.28 -9.50 4.55
CA SER A 1 13.34 -8.36 4.60
C SER A 1 13.03 -7.97 3.17
N ALA A 2 11.75 -7.89 2.78
CA ALA A 2 11.39 -7.29 1.51
C ALA A 2 11.77 -5.80 1.54
N PRO A 3 12.32 -5.22 0.47
CA PRO A 3 12.63 -3.79 0.43
C PRO A 3 11.36 -2.97 0.65
N THR A 4 11.46 -1.92 1.47
CA THR A 4 10.38 -0.94 1.64
C THR A 4 10.19 -0.19 0.33
N VAL A 5 9.11 -0.50 -0.39
CA VAL A 5 8.72 0.21 -1.61
C VAL A 5 8.39 1.65 -1.25
N SER A 6 9.09 2.60 -1.86
CA SER A 6 8.80 4.03 -1.72
C SER A 6 7.80 4.46 -2.78
N PHE A 7 6.86 5.32 -2.40
CA PHE A 7 5.84 5.87 -3.29
C PHE A 7 5.99 7.38 -3.38
N TYR A 8 5.59 7.92 -4.51
CA TYR A 8 5.65 9.33 -4.86
C TYR A 8 4.35 9.77 -5.53
N LYS A 9 4.03 11.05 -5.41
CA LYS A 9 3.10 11.72 -6.34
C LYS A 9 3.93 12.41 -7.43
N LEU A 10 3.57 12.19 -8.69
CA LEU A 10 4.22 12.81 -9.84
C LEU A 10 3.49 14.13 -10.11
N HIS A 11 4.02 15.23 -9.57
CA HIS A 11 3.39 16.55 -9.56
C HIS A 11 3.91 17.45 -10.68
N VAL A 12 3.01 18.04 -11.46
CA VAL A 12 3.32 19.05 -12.47
C VAL A 12 3.16 20.43 -11.83
N ASP A 13 4.27 21.02 -11.40
CA ASP A 13 4.31 22.31 -10.68
C ASP A 13 3.51 23.42 -11.40
N ALA A 14 3.52 23.41 -12.75
CA ALA A 14 2.90 24.45 -13.57
C ALA A 14 1.36 24.52 -13.49
N TYR A 15 0.70 23.41 -13.11
CA TYR A 15 -0.76 23.29 -13.08
C TYR A 15 -1.29 22.79 -11.74
N ASP A 16 -0.41 22.52 -10.78
CA ASP A 16 -0.73 21.98 -9.46
C ASP A 16 -1.52 20.66 -9.50
N PHE A 17 -1.14 19.78 -10.42
CA PHE A 17 -1.78 18.47 -10.60
C PHE A 17 -0.82 17.31 -10.41
N VAL A 18 -1.35 16.17 -9.97
CA VAL A 18 -0.63 14.91 -9.80
C VAL A 18 -1.16 13.82 -10.72
N LEU A 19 -0.26 12.98 -11.23
CA LEU A 19 -0.63 11.84 -12.08
C LEU A 19 -1.49 10.85 -11.29
N THR A 20 -2.64 10.49 -11.84
CA THR A 20 -3.66 9.67 -11.21
C THR A 20 -4.08 8.54 -12.15
N ASN A 21 -4.21 7.34 -11.59
CA ASN A 21 -4.89 6.21 -12.22
C ASN A 21 -6.32 6.12 -11.69
N PRO A 22 -7.34 6.62 -12.43
CA PRO A 22 -8.72 6.62 -11.95
C PRO A 22 -9.40 5.25 -12.08
N SER A 23 -8.67 4.14 -12.26
CA SER A 23 -9.14 2.77 -12.56
C SER A 23 -9.77 2.57 -13.95
N SER A 24 -10.24 3.63 -14.59
CA SER A 24 -10.64 3.68 -16.01
C SER A 24 -9.54 4.31 -16.87
N GLU A 25 -9.13 3.68 -17.97
CA GLU A 25 -8.17 4.28 -18.91
C GLU A 25 -8.76 5.51 -19.64
N PRO A 26 -7.95 6.54 -19.96
CA PRO A 26 -6.50 6.70 -19.72
C PRO A 26 -6.14 7.28 -18.33
N VAL A 27 -4.84 7.33 -18.00
CA VAL A 27 -4.34 8.11 -16.84
C VAL A 27 -4.66 9.61 -17.01
N VAL A 28 -4.74 10.35 -15.90
CA VAL A 28 -5.03 11.79 -15.89
C VAL A 28 -4.17 12.53 -14.87
N PHE A 29 -3.95 13.82 -15.07
CA PHE A 29 -3.43 14.73 -14.04
C PHE A 29 -4.61 15.49 -13.42
N VAL A 30 -4.78 15.38 -12.09
CA VAL A 30 -5.83 16.07 -11.33
C VAL A 30 -5.27 16.65 -10.03
N ALA A 31 -6.06 17.44 -9.31
CA ALA A 31 -5.66 18.01 -8.02
C ALA A 31 -5.18 16.95 -7.02
N ASP A 32 -4.18 17.30 -6.21
CA ASP A 32 -3.67 16.45 -5.14
C ASP A 32 -4.77 16.18 -4.10
N VAL A 33 -5.00 14.89 -3.81
CA VAL A 33 -5.88 14.42 -2.74
C VAL A 33 -5.06 13.65 -1.71
N ALA A 34 -5.12 14.06 -0.45
CA ALA A 34 -4.43 13.35 0.64
C ALA A 34 -4.90 11.89 0.75
N ASN A 35 -3.98 10.97 1.04
CA ASN A 35 -4.26 9.53 1.19
C ASN A 35 -5.01 8.91 -0.01
N ALA A 36 -4.60 9.23 -1.23
CA ALA A 36 -5.22 8.73 -2.46
C ALA A 36 -4.28 7.73 -3.18
N PRO A 37 -4.44 6.40 -2.99
CA PRO A 37 -3.60 5.38 -3.63
C PRO A 37 -3.54 5.46 -5.15
N ALA A 38 -4.60 5.95 -5.78
CA ALA A 38 -4.67 6.21 -7.21
C ALA A 38 -3.64 7.24 -7.70
N GLN A 39 -3.15 8.12 -6.83
CA GLN A 39 -2.19 9.19 -7.12
C GLN A 39 -0.76 8.83 -6.70
N GLU A 40 -0.54 7.62 -6.18
CA GLU A 40 0.70 7.19 -5.54
C GLU A 40 1.39 6.15 -6.41
N TRP A 41 2.65 6.42 -6.76
CA TRP A 41 3.41 5.63 -7.73
C TRP A 41 4.75 5.23 -7.16
N SER A 42 5.12 3.97 -7.30
CA SER A 42 6.45 3.47 -6.98
C SER A 42 7.29 3.27 -8.24
N PHE A 43 8.57 3.55 -8.14
CA PHE A 43 9.55 3.27 -9.18
C PHE A 43 10.28 1.98 -8.85
N ASP A 44 10.07 0.93 -9.65
CA ASP A 44 10.82 -0.30 -9.55
C ASP A 44 12.08 -0.19 -10.41
N SER A 45 13.23 0.01 -9.76
CA SER A 45 14.52 0.10 -10.45
C SER A 45 14.98 -1.22 -11.08
N ALA A 46 14.51 -2.37 -10.58
CA ALA A 46 14.89 -3.69 -11.10
C ALA A 46 14.18 -3.98 -12.42
N THR A 47 12.90 -3.61 -12.54
CA THR A 47 12.09 -3.83 -13.75
C THR A 47 11.94 -2.58 -14.62
N SER A 48 12.41 -1.42 -14.14
CA SER A 48 12.18 -0.10 -14.75
C SER A 48 10.70 0.31 -14.86
N GLN A 49 9.83 -0.27 -14.04
CA GLN A 49 8.40 -0.01 -14.09
C GLN A 49 7.98 1.11 -13.12
N VAL A 50 6.92 1.83 -13.49
CA VAL A 50 6.26 2.82 -12.63
C VAL A 50 4.90 2.25 -12.26
N VAL A 51 4.74 1.82 -11.01
CA VAL A 51 3.59 1.02 -10.55
C VAL A 51 2.67 1.88 -9.70
N ASN A 52 1.38 1.87 -10.01
CA ASN A 52 0.38 2.55 -9.20
C ASN A 52 0.07 1.76 -7.92
N ARG A 53 0.04 2.40 -6.76
CA ARG A 53 -0.29 1.74 -5.48
C ARG A 53 -1.76 1.30 -5.42
N GLY A 54 -2.66 2.12 -5.98
CA GLY A 54 -4.09 1.89 -5.98
C GLY A 54 -4.49 0.64 -6.74
N THR A 55 -3.99 0.47 -7.96
CA THR A 55 -4.39 -0.63 -8.86
C THR A 55 -3.34 -1.73 -9.02
N GLY A 56 -2.09 -1.48 -8.62
CA GLY A 56 -0.96 -2.39 -8.90
C GLY A 56 -0.56 -2.44 -10.38
N ARG A 57 -1.16 -1.62 -11.25
CA ARG A 57 -0.88 -1.57 -12.69
C ARG A 57 0.31 -0.67 -13.00
N CYS A 58 1.00 -0.96 -14.09
CA CYS A 58 2.17 -0.25 -14.56
C CYS A 58 1.80 0.85 -15.56
N LEU A 59 2.46 1.99 -15.49
CA LEU A 59 2.38 3.04 -16.52
C LEU A 59 2.89 2.48 -17.86
N ASP A 60 2.11 2.62 -18.92
CA ASP A 60 2.36 2.01 -20.22
C ASP A 60 2.10 3.01 -21.36
N ALA A 61 3.01 3.06 -22.33
CA ALA A 61 2.83 3.83 -23.55
C ALA A 61 3.44 3.13 -24.77
N TRP A 62 2.60 2.66 -25.69
CA TRP A 62 3.03 1.81 -26.81
C TRP A 62 3.25 2.55 -28.13
N GLU A 63 2.89 3.83 -28.22
CA GLU A 63 2.97 4.62 -29.45
C GLU A 63 4.11 5.65 -29.37
N PRO A 64 5.29 5.40 -29.99
CA PRO A 64 6.43 6.32 -29.98
C PRO A 64 6.24 7.49 -30.97
N LYS A 65 5.21 8.31 -30.74
CA LYS A 65 4.88 9.53 -31.50
C LYS A 65 4.40 10.62 -30.56
N ASN A 66 4.52 11.88 -30.99
CA ASN A 66 3.90 13.01 -30.30
C ASN A 66 2.37 12.80 -30.22
N GLY A 67 1.84 12.82 -29.01
CA GLY A 67 0.44 12.51 -28.72
C GLY A 67 0.11 11.03 -28.57
N GLY A 68 1.13 10.15 -28.51
CA GLY A 68 0.95 8.72 -28.24
C GLY A 68 0.31 8.48 -26.88
N ALA A 69 -0.67 7.57 -26.80
CA ALA A 69 -1.44 7.38 -25.57
C ALA A 69 -0.57 6.87 -24.41
N VAL A 70 -0.83 7.40 -23.21
CA VAL A 70 -0.29 6.88 -21.95
C VAL A 70 -1.46 6.40 -21.11
N HIS A 71 -1.31 5.23 -20.52
CA HIS A 71 -2.38 4.49 -19.88
C HIS A 71 -1.76 3.56 -18.80
N THR A 72 -2.55 2.74 -18.10
CA THR A 72 -2.01 1.68 -17.25
C THR A 72 -2.30 0.27 -17.75
N TRP A 73 -1.30 -0.60 -17.66
CA TRP A 73 -1.42 -1.98 -18.08
C TRP A 73 -0.95 -2.95 -17.00
N ASP A 74 -1.35 -4.22 -17.12
CA ASP A 74 -0.84 -5.27 -16.24
C ASP A 74 0.69 -5.29 -16.33
N CYS A 75 1.35 -5.27 -15.17
CA CYS A 75 2.79 -5.19 -15.09
C CYS A 75 3.44 -6.44 -15.69
N SER A 76 4.35 -6.27 -16.65
CA SER A 76 5.10 -7.38 -17.25
C SER A 76 6.55 -6.96 -17.48
N ALA A 77 7.49 -7.74 -16.93
CA ALA A 77 8.93 -7.56 -17.15
C ALA A 77 9.37 -7.88 -18.59
N ASN A 78 8.45 -8.24 -19.49
CA ASN A 78 8.70 -8.40 -20.92
C ASN A 78 8.03 -7.29 -21.75
N ASN A 79 7.22 -6.43 -21.13
CA ASN A 79 6.54 -5.34 -21.81
C ASN A 79 7.42 -4.09 -21.81
N ILE A 80 8.16 -3.92 -22.91
CA ILE A 80 9.10 -2.81 -23.10
C ILE A 80 8.42 -1.43 -23.13
N ASN A 81 7.09 -1.36 -23.29
CA ASN A 81 6.30 -0.13 -23.27
C ASN A 81 6.06 0.39 -21.84
N GLN A 82 6.47 -0.37 -20.82
CA GLN A 82 6.33 -0.03 -19.41
C GLN A 82 7.64 0.44 -18.78
N TYR A 83 8.69 0.62 -19.58
CA TYR A 83 10.00 0.97 -19.07
C TYR A 83 10.21 2.48 -19.05
N TRP A 84 10.35 3.01 -17.84
CA TRP A 84 10.53 4.43 -17.60
C TRP A 84 11.76 4.70 -16.73
N SER A 85 12.30 5.89 -16.86
CA SER A 85 13.39 6.41 -16.01
C SER A 85 13.12 7.86 -15.68
N TYR A 86 13.12 8.17 -14.39
CA TYR A 86 13.03 9.55 -13.94
C TYR A 86 14.42 10.20 -13.98
N GLU A 87 14.55 11.29 -14.73
CA GLU A 87 15.77 12.09 -14.83
C GLU A 87 15.68 13.30 -13.90
N ALA A 88 16.31 13.22 -12.73
CA ALA A 88 16.21 14.23 -11.68
C ALA A 88 16.71 15.62 -12.13
N THR A 89 17.71 15.68 -13.03
CA THR A 89 18.27 16.94 -13.52
C THR A 89 17.26 17.74 -14.33
N THR A 90 16.49 17.06 -15.19
CA THR A 90 15.48 17.71 -16.05
C THR A 90 14.07 17.62 -15.49
N LYS A 91 13.89 16.88 -14.38
CA LYS A 91 12.60 16.48 -13.80
C LYS A 91 11.68 15.74 -14.77
N GLN A 92 12.22 15.07 -15.79
CA GLN A 92 11.40 14.40 -16.81
C GLN A 92 11.29 12.90 -16.52
N LEU A 93 10.08 12.35 -16.64
CA LEU A 93 9.89 10.91 -16.72
C LEU A 93 10.06 10.47 -18.18
N ARG A 94 11.23 9.89 -18.48
CA ARG A 94 11.63 9.48 -19.82
C ARG A 94 11.22 8.03 -20.08
N HIS A 95 10.74 7.76 -21.28
CA HIS A 95 10.53 6.40 -21.73
C HIS A 95 11.89 5.77 -22.09
N LYS A 96 12.20 4.58 -21.57
CA LYS A 96 13.49 3.91 -21.78
C LYS A 96 13.61 3.28 -23.16
N THR A 97 12.56 2.63 -23.64
CA THR A 97 12.54 1.96 -24.95
C THR A 97 12.32 2.95 -26.10
N HIS A 98 11.29 3.79 -25.99
CA HIS A 98 10.99 4.87 -26.93
C HIS A 98 11.89 6.08 -26.65
N ALA A 99 13.17 5.96 -26.98
CA ALA A 99 14.18 6.97 -26.72
C ALA A 99 13.78 8.34 -27.29
N GLY A 100 13.95 9.38 -26.47
CA GLY A 100 13.59 10.75 -26.83
C GLY A 100 12.15 11.14 -26.50
N TYR A 101 11.32 10.24 -25.96
CA TYR A 101 9.97 10.54 -25.50
C TYR A 101 9.87 10.63 -23.97
N CYS A 102 9.04 11.56 -23.51
CA CYS A 102 8.78 11.89 -22.11
C CYS A 102 7.26 11.85 -21.84
N LEU A 103 6.89 11.60 -20.59
CA LEU A 103 5.52 11.84 -20.12
C LEU A 103 5.23 13.35 -20.15
N ASP A 104 4.15 13.71 -20.82
CA ASP A 104 3.66 15.08 -20.93
C ASP A 104 2.20 15.14 -20.44
N ILE A 105 1.83 16.20 -19.73
CA ILE A 105 0.46 16.43 -19.27
C ILE A 105 -0.54 16.61 -20.44
N GLY A 106 -0.04 17.00 -21.61
CA GLY A 106 -0.77 17.14 -22.86
C GLY A 106 -1.58 18.43 -22.95
N THR A 107 -2.58 18.59 -22.09
CA THR A 107 -3.40 19.81 -22.00
C THR A 107 -3.28 20.44 -20.63
N PRO A 108 -3.46 21.77 -20.48
CA PRO A 108 -3.50 22.42 -19.17
C PRO A 108 -4.60 21.87 -18.23
N THR A 109 -5.58 21.14 -18.76
CA THR A 109 -6.62 20.44 -17.99
C THR A 109 -6.18 19.09 -17.42
N GLY A 110 -5.04 18.54 -17.85
CA GLY A 110 -4.52 17.25 -17.38
C GLY A 110 -5.29 16.02 -17.85
N THR A 111 -6.32 16.17 -18.67
CA THR A 111 -7.27 15.11 -19.02
C THR A 111 -6.77 14.11 -20.07
N LYS A 112 -5.66 14.41 -20.76
CA LYS A 112 -5.10 13.52 -21.78
C LYS A 112 -3.57 13.56 -21.80
N PRO A 113 -2.93 13.01 -20.74
CA PRO A 113 -1.49 12.82 -20.74
C PRO A 113 -1.07 11.93 -21.91
N HIS A 114 0.12 12.19 -22.45
CA HIS A 114 0.60 11.47 -23.61
C HIS A 114 2.14 11.37 -23.62
N LEU A 115 2.68 10.59 -24.55
CA LEU A 115 4.07 10.69 -24.94
C LEU A 115 4.28 11.90 -25.84
N TRP A 116 5.32 12.66 -25.55
CA TRP A 116 5.80 13.74 -26.39
C TRP A 116 7.33 13.74 -26.41
N GLN A 117 7.92 14.23 -27.50
CA GLN A 117 9.36 14.42 -27.56
C GLN A 117 9.84 15.24 -26.35
N CYS A 118 10.88 14.75 -25.70
CA CYS A 118 11.44 15.40 -24.52
C CYS A 118 11.92 16.80 -24.87
N HIS A 119 11.38 17.79 -24.18
CA HIS A 119 11.78 19.18 -24.33
C HIS A 119 13.12 19.48 -23.66
N THR A 120 13.90 20.37 -24.26
CA THR A 120 15.09 20.95 -23.64
C THR A 120 14.68 21.97 -22.57
N SER A 121 15.59 22.30 -21.66
CA SER A 121 15.34 23.26 -20.58
C SER A 121 14.96 24.67 -21.06
N THR A 122 15.27 25.04 -22.30
CA THR A 122 14.94 26.34 -22.90
C THR A 122 13.60 26.35 -23.64
N HIS A 123 12.96 25.20 -23.82
CA HIS A 123 11.69 25.12 -24.55
C HIS A 123 10.55 25.66 -23.67
N PRO A 124 9.64 26.51 -24.19
CA PRO A 124 8.57 27.13 -23.39
C PRO A 124 7.63 26.11 -22.73
N ASP A 125 7.44 24.95 -23.38
CA ASP A 125 6.56 23.87 -22.90
C ASP A 125 7.27 22.81 -22.06
N VAL A 126 8.56 22.97 -21.71
CA VAL A 126 9.25 21.99 -20.85
C VAL A 126 8.54 21.79 -19.51
N LYS A 127 7.87 22.83 -19.01
CA LYS A 127 7.02 22.81 -17.80
C LYS A 127 5.92 21.75 -17.84
N ASN A 128 5.47 21.32 -19.02
CA ASN A 128 4.45 20.29 -19.21
C ASN A 128 4.99 18.87 -18.98
N GLN A 129 6.33 18.72 -18.96
CA GLN A 129 7.05 17.45 -18.81
C GLN A 129 7.89 17.42 -17.52
N GLN A 130 7.83 18.47 -16.71
CA GLN A 130 8.56 18.55 -15.45
C GLN A 130 7.68 18.04 -14.31
N LEU A 131 8.15 16.95 -13.69
CA LEU A 131 7.50 16.26 -12.61
C LEU A 131 8.35 16.40 -11.35
N THR A 132 7.84 17.11 -10.36
CA THR A 132 8.37 17.08 -9.01
C THR A 132 7.84 15.82 -8.31
N LEU A 133 8.75 15.00 -7.76
CA LEU A 133 8.35 13.83 -6.98
C LEU A 133 8.04 14.28 -5.56
N LEU A 134 6.76 14.30 -5.19
CA LEU A 134 6.34 14.60 -3.83
C LEU A 134 6.27 13.30 -3.02
N SER A 135 6.86 13.29 -1.83
CA SER A 135 6.61 12.23 -0.86
C SER A 135 5.16 12.35 -0.38
N PRO A 136 4.28 11.37 -0.62
CA PRO A 136 2.92 11.45 -0.15
C PRO A 136 2.93 11.30 1.38
N SER A 137 2.07 12.07 2.06
CA SER A 137 1.74 11.83 3.46
C SER A 137 0.93 10.55 3.56
N LEU A 138 1.61 9.43 3.40
CA LEU A 138 1.01 8.12 3.38
C LEU A 138 0.78 7.68 4.82
N ASP A 139 -0.46 7.29 5.13
CA ASP A 139 -0.75 6.62 6.39
C ASP A 139 0.16 5.39 6.58
N ARG A 140 0.59 5.17 7.82
CA ARG A 140 1.34 4.00 8.30
C ARG A 140 0.69 3.44 9.54
N VAL A 141 0.82 2.13 9.69
CA VAL A 141 0.60 1.42 10.95
C VAL A 141 1.97 1.20 11.59
N VAL A 142 2.24 1.90 12.70
CA VAL A 142 3.49 1.78 13.45
C VAL A 142 3.39 0.55 14.35
N THR A 143 4.03 -0.55 13.94
CA THR A 143 3.83 -1.88 14.54
C THR A 143 5.02 -2.29 15.39
N ASN A 144 4.82 -2.64 16.65
CA ASN A 144 5.79 -3.41 17.41
C ASN A 144 5.55 -4.91 17.15
N THR A 145 6.43 -5.54 16.39
CA THR A 145 6.27 -6.94 15.99
C THR A 145 6.52 -7.93 17.13
N ALA A 146 7.28 -7.56 18.15
CA ALA A 146 7.57 -8.44 19.28
C ALA A 146 6.34 -8.67 20.16
N PHE A 147 5.44 -7.69 20.22
CA PHE A 147 4.23 -7.72 21.05
C PHE A 147 2.92 -7.78 20.25
N GLY A 148 2.98 -7.71 18.91
CA GLY A 148 1.80 -7.80 18.05
C GLY A 148 0.84 -6.60 18.19
N THR A 149 1.36 -5.46 18.64
CA THR A 149 0.59 -4.24 18.92
C THR A 149 1.00 -3.09 18.02
N VAL A 150 0.10 -2.15 17.80
CA VAL A 150 0.30 -0.97 16.95
C VAL A 150 0.12 0.31 17.76
N LEU A 151 0.87 1.36 17.40
CA LEU A 151 0.72 2.67 18.00
C LEU A 151 -0.69 3.21 17.72
N THR A 152 -1.37 3.68 18.75
CA THR A 152 -2.75 4.17 18.69
C THR A 152 -2.85 5.51 19.41
N ALA A 153 -3.51 6.47 18.77
CA ALA A 153 -3.95 7.70 19.41
C ALA A 153 -5.12 7.40 20.37
N VAL A 154 -4.94 7.71 21.64
CA VAL A 154 -5.96 7.51 22.69
C VAL A 154 -6.51 8.88 23.06
N GLY A 155 -7.64 9.22 22.44
CA GLY A 155 -8.17 10.58 22.47
C GLY A 155 -7.22 11.55 21.75
N ASP A 156 -7.13 12.77 22.24
CA ASP A 156 -6.36 13.86 21.66
C ASP A 156 -5.06 14.20 22.44
N ALA A 157 -4.79 13.46 23.53
CA ALA A 157 -3.73 13.76 24.47
C ALA A 157 -2.72 12.62 24.67
N ALA A 158 -3.10 11.36 24.44
CA ALA A 158 -2.25 10.21 24.78
C ALA A 158 -1.97 9.30 23.59
N ILE A 159 -0.91 8.52 23.72
CA ILE A 159 -0.58 7.40 22.83
C ILE A 159 -0.50 6.11 23.64
N ALA A 160 -0.81 4.98 23.01
CA ALA A 160 -0.61 3.64 23.56
C ALA A 160 -0.31 2.66 22.43
N PHE A 161 0.29 1.52 22.73
CA PHE A 161 0.31 0.38 21.82
C PHE A 161 -0.84 -0.57 22.14
N GLN A 162 -1.70 -0.84 21.17
CA GLN A 162 -2.91 -1.66 21.32
C GLN A 162 -2.99 -2.72 20.21
N PRO A 163 -3.84 -3.76 20.33
CA PRO A 163 -4.11 -4.66 19.22
C PRO A 163 -4.52 -3.90 17.95
N CYS A 164 -4.07 -4.38 16.79
CA CYS A 164 -4.44 -3.80 15.50
C CYS A 164 -5.95 -3.97 15.24
N VAL A 165 -6.62 -2.88 14.89
CA VAL A 165 -8.04 -2.82 14.56
C VAL A 165 -8.16 -2.45 13.08
N ALA A 166 -8.88 -3.28 12.32
CA ALA A 166 -9.10 -3.04 10.90
C ALA A 166 -9.73 -1.66 10.67
N SER A 167 -9.17 -0.91 9.71
CA SER A 167 -9.67 0.39 9.25
C SER A 167 -9.78 1.47 10.33
N SER A 168 -9.10 1.29 11.48
CA SER A 168 -9.08 2.28 12.55
C SER A 168 -8.18 3.46 12.21
N VAL A 169 -8.77 4.64 11.98
CA VAL A 169 -8.03 5.88 11.72
C VAL A 169 -7.15 6.32 12.89
N THR A 170 -7.47 5.92 14.12
CA THR A 170 -6.65 6.26 15.31
C THR A 170 -5.33 5.48 15.36
N GLN A 171 -5.19 4.44 14.53
CA GLN A 171 -3.98 3.63 14.38
C GLN A 171 -3.19 3.96 13.12
N LEU A 172 -3.62 5.01 12.39
CA LEU A 172 -2.95 5.52 11.20
C LEU A 172 -2.13 6.75 11.56
N TRP A 173 -0.89 6.75 11.09
CA TRP A 173 0.10 7.78 11.36
C TRP A 173 0.79 8.22 10.09
N GLN A 174 1.06 9.52 9.97
CA GLN A 174 1.81 10.08 8.86
C GLN A 174 3.13 10.61 9.38
N LEU A 175 4.24 10.03 8.92
CA LEU A 175 5.57 10.61 9.07
C LEU A 175 5.88 11.40 7.81
N ASP A 176 5.76 12.71 7.88
CA ASP A 176 5.85 13.60 6.72
C ASP A 176 7.26 14.20 6.52
N SER A 177 7.43 14.99 5.46
CA SER A 177 8.69 15.67 5.13
C SER A 177 9.08 16.75 6.15
N SER A 178 8.15 17.21 6.99
CA SER A 178 8.43 18.10 8.12
C SER A 178 8.90 17.34 9.37
N GLN A 179 9.05 16.01 9.28
CA GLN A 179 9.51 15.12 10.33
C GLN A 179 8.58 15.06 11.54
N LEU A 180 7.31 15.42 11.34
CA LEU A 180 6.27 15.26 12.32
C LEU A 180 5.64 13.87 12.16
N LEU A 181 5.44 13.16 13.28
CA LEU A 181 4.64 11.94 13.32
C LEU A 181 3.21 12.32 13.72
N ARG A 182 2.36 12.54 12.71
CA ARG A 182 0.98 13.03 12.85
C ARG A 182 0.00 11.89 13.03
N SER A 183 -0.99 12.09 13.88
CA SER A 183 -2.14 11.19 13.96
C SER A 183 -3.13 11.49 12.84
N THR A 184 -3.60 10.47 12.15
CA THR A 184 -4.70 10.60 11.18
C THR A 184 -6.06 10.64 11.89
N GLY A 185 -6.19 9.97 13.04
CA GLY A 185 -7.44 9.89 13.82
C GLY A 185 -7.65 11.03 14.83
N ALA A 186 -6.59 11.78 15.19
CA ALA A 186 -6.66 12.94 16.06
C ALA A 186 -6.19 14.20 15.31
N PRO A 187 -7.12 15.03 14.79
CA PRO A 187 -6.78 16.19 13.97
C PRO A 187 -5.81 17.15 14.66
N ASN A 188 -4.82 17.64 13.91
CA ASN A 188 -3.76 18.54 14.39
C ASN A 188 -2.92 17.99 15.57
N LYS A 189 -2.91 16.67 15.82
CA LYS A 189 -2.10 16.08 16.89
C LYS A 189 -0.86 15.35 16.36
N CYS A 190 0.27 15.62 17.00
CA CYS A 190 1.58 15.07 16.71
C CYS A 190 2.17 14.39 17.95
N VAL A 191 3.01 13.38 17.74
CA VAL A 191 3.77 12.74 18.81
C VAL A 191 4.82 13.72 19.35
N ASP A 192 4.75 14.04 20.64
CA ASP A 192 5.58 15.02 21.33
C ASP A 192 6.31 14.39 22.54
N ALA A 193 7.62 14.62 22.62
CA ALA A 193 8.49 14.19 23.71
C ALA A 193 9.35 15.36 24.21
N TYR A 194 8.89 16.06 25.24
CA TYR A 194 9.57 17.27 25.71
C TYR A 194 10.68 17.04 26.75
N LYS A 195 10.79 15.83 27.32
CA LYS A 195 11.75 15.52 28.40
C LYS A 195 12.76 14.44 27.98
N PRO A 196 14.01 14.81 27.64
CA PRO A 196 15.03 13.88 27.15
C PRO A 196 15.71 13.09 28.28
N GLU A 197 14.96 12.17 28.89
CA GLU A 197 15.44 11.23 29.91
C GLU A 197 14.80 9.85 29.72
N ASN A 198 15.41 8.81 30.30
CA ASN A 198 14.82 7.48 30.30
C ASN A 198 13.50 7.48 31.10
N GLY A 199 12.41 7.11 30.41
CA GLY A 199 11.05 7.18 30.96
C GLY A 199 10.37 8.53 30.75
N GLY A 200 10.98 9.44 29.98
CA GLY A 200 10.40 10.74 29.65
C GLY A 200 9.05 10.59 28.92
N PRO A 201 8.02 11.40 29.27
CA PRO A 201 6.68 11.23 28.70
C PRO A 201 6.67 11.49 27.19
N VAL A 202 5.94 10.62 26.47
CA VAL A 202 5.58 10.82 25.07
C VAL A 202 4.06 10.87 24.98
N HIS A 203 3.52 11.87 24.29
CA HIS A 203 2.09 12.16 24.28
C HIS A 203 1.67 12.81 22.96
N LEU A 204 0.38 13.15 22.83
CA LEU A 204 -0.11 13.93 21.70
C LEU A 204 -0.17 15.41 22.07
N TRP A 205 0.33 16.24 21.17
CA TRP A 205 0.24 17.69 21.29
C TRP A 205 -0.06 18.34 19.95
N ASP A 206 -0.51 19.60 19.97
CA ASP A 206 -0.77 20.35 18.74
C ASP A 206 0.47 20.39 17.85
N CYS A 207 0.30 20.01 16.60
CA CYS A 207 1.37 19.95 15.63
C CYS A 207 1.96 21.33 15.37
N SER A 208 3.29 21.44 15.47
CA SER A 208 4.02 22.63 15.06
C SER A 208 5.36 22.25 14.44
N ALA A 209 5.59 22.67 13.19
CA ALA A 209 6.84 22.41 12.48
C ALA A 209 8.07 23.06 13.14
N THR A 210 7.86 24.03 14.05
CA THR A 210 8.94 24.68 14.81
C THR A 210 9.11 24.10 16.22
N ASN A 211 8.20 23.21 16.66
CA ASN A 211 8.35 22.55 17.95
C ASN A 211 9.38 21.43 17.86
N VAL A 212 10.55 21.67 18.43
CA VAL A 212 11.69 20.75 18.43
C VAL A 212 11.40 19.42 19.14
N ASN A 213 10.37 19.34 20.00
CA ASN A 213 9.98 18.14 20.74
C ASN A 213 9.11 17.17 19.92
N GLN A 214 8.73 17.54 18.69
CA GLN A 214 7.84 16.74 17.83
C GLN A 214 8.54 16.16 16.62
N LEU A 215 9.86 16.35 16.51
CA LEU A 215 10.62 16.00 15.33
C LEU A 215 11.20 14.59 15.50
N TRP A 216 10.82 13.68 14.60
CA TRP A 216 11.21 12.28 14.61
C TRP A 216 11.89 11.86 13.30
N THR A 217 12.79 10.90 13.37
CA THR A 217 13.42 10.26 12.22
C THR A 217 13.32 8.75 12.39
N TYR A 218 12.87 8.05 11.34
CA TYR A 218 12.82 6.60 11.35
C TYR A 218 14.08 6.01 10.71
N ASP A 219 14.82 5.21 11.48
CA ASP A 219 15.95 4.45 10.99
C ASP A 219 15.48 3.04 10.61
N ALA A 220 15.44 2.75 9.31
CA ALA A 220 14.97 1.47 8.79
C ALA A 220 15.92 0.30 9.06
N THR A 221 17.21 0.56 9.34
CA THR A 221 18.21 -0.47 9.66
C THR A 221 18.02 -0.96 11.09
N THR A 222 17.88 -0.03 12.04
CA THR A 222 17.64 -0.37 13.46
C THR A 222 16.17 -0.60 13.78
N LYS A 223 15.26 -0.16 12.89
CA LYS A 223 13.81 -0.09 13.07
C LYS A 223 13.39 0.80 14.23
N GLN A 224 14.14 1.85 14.52
CA GLN A 224 13.87 2.76 15.64
C GLN A 224 13.30 4.08 15.15
N LEU A 225 12.24 4.57 15.82
CA LEU A 225 11.80 5.96 15.72
C LEU A 225 12.65 6.80 16.67
N GLN A 226 13.68 7.43 16.11
CA GLN A 226 14.65 8.26 16.82
C GLN A 226 14.13 9.68 16.92
N HIS A 227 14.29 10.29 18.09
CA HIS A 227 14.00 11.70 18.26
C HIS A 227 15.07 12.55 17.56
N LYS A 228 14.67 13.54 16.77
CA LYS A 228 15.60 14.31 15.92
C LYS A 228 16.45 15.30 16.71
N THR A 229 15.91 15.95 17.73
CA THR A 229 16.63 17.00 18.49
C THR A 229 17.24 16.47 19.78
N HIS A 230 16.47 15.70 20.56
CA HIS A 230 16.95 14.85 21.65
C HIS A 230 17.74 13.64 21.13
N ILE A 231 18.94 13.88 20.58
CA ILE A 231 19.80 12.86 19.98
C ILE A 231 20.09 11.71 20.96
N GLY A 232 20.00 10.48 20.46
CA GLY A 232 20.25 9.27 21.24
C GLY A 232 19.02 8.72 21.97
N TYR A 233 17.85 9.36 21.81
CA TYR A 233 16.58 8.89 22.36
C TYR A 233 15.64 8.36 21.29
N CYS A 234 14.89 7.32 21.64
CA CYS A 234 13.99 6.57 20.79
C CYS A 234 12.60 6.43 21.44
N LEU A 235 11.56 6.28 20.61
CA LEU A 235 10.25 5.87 21.08
C LEU A 235 10.30 4.41 21.56
N ASP A 236 9.90 4.19 22.80
CA ASP A 236 9.88 2.89 23.46
C ASP A 236 8.44 2.57 23.90
N ILE A 237 7.99 1.33 23.70
CA ILE A 237 6.68 0.85 24.14
C ILE A 237 6.55 0.82 25.69
N GLY A 238 7.67 0.87 26.40
CA GLY A 238 7.80 0.90 27.85
C GLY A 238 7.62 -0.49 28.47
N THR A 239 6.42 -1.04 28.40
CA THR A 239 6.10 -2.39 28.91
C THR A 239 5.45 -3.23 27.81
N PRO A 240 5.42 -4.57 27.93
CA PRO A 240 4.74 -5.43 26.95
C PRO A 240 3.25 -5.11 26.75
N THR A 241 2.60 -4.44 27.71
CA THR A 241 1.20 -3.98 27.59
C THR A 241 1.05 -2.69 26.79
N GLY A 242 2.13 -1.93 26.60
CA GLY A 242 2.13 -0.74 25.74
C GLY A 242 1.29 0.44 26.20
N THR A 243 0.80 0.42 27.44
CA THR A 243 -0.17 1.42 27.94
C THR A 243 0.42 2.82 28.12
N LYS A 244 1.74 2.95 28.29
CA LYS A 244 2.44 4.23 28.49
C LYS A 244 3.78 4.23 27.77
N PRO A 245 3.77 4.39 26.44
CA PRO A 245 4.99 4.57 25.66
C PRO A 245 5.75 5.79 26.16
N HIS A 246 7.06 5.74 26.09
CA HIS A 246 7.91 6.79 26.61
C HIS A 246 9.17 6.97 25.76
N LEU A 247 9.95 7.97 26.12
CA LEU A 247 11.26 8.22 25.55
C LEU A 247 12.29 7.41 26.34
N TRP A 248 13.18 6.71 25.63
CA TRP A 248 14.27 5.96 26.25
C TRP A 248 15.52 6.04 25.37
N GLN A 249 16.70 5.92 25.95
CA GLN A 249 17.94 5.85 25.18
C GLN A 249 17.86 4.74 24.13
N CYS A 250 18.25 5.06 22.90
CA CYS A 250 18.23 4.10 21.81
C CYS A 250 19.11 2.89 22.14
N HIS A 251 18.52 1.71 22.09
CA HIS A 251 19.19 0.45 22.35
C HIS A 251 20.02 0.01 21.14
N ALA A 252 21.22 -0.50 21.41
CA ALA A 252 22.00 -1.22 20.40
C ALA A 252 21.29 -2.52 20.01
N SER A 253 21.55 -3.04 18.80
CA SER A 253 20.93 -4.26 18.28
C SER A 253 21.16 -5.52 19.14
N THR A 254 22.18 -5.51 19.99
CA THR A 254 22.51 -6.60 20.92
C THR A 254 21.81 -6.50 22.27
N HIS A 255 21.15 -5.37 22.57
CA HIS A 255 20.48 -5.17 23.85
C HIS A 255 19.21 -6.03 23.94
N PRO A 256 18.94 -6.74 25.05
CA PRO A 256 17.78 -7.63 25.16
C PRO A 256 16.43 -6.91 24.98
N ASP A 257 16.38 -5.63 25.34
CA ASP A 257 15.17 -4.79 25.25
C ASP A 257 15.07 -3.99 23.96
N VAL A 258 15.97 -4.17 22.98
CA VAL A 258 15.86 -3.46 21.68
C VAL A 258 14.52 -3.72 20.99
N LYS A 259 13.92 -4.90 21.23
CA LYS A 259 12.57 -5.27 20.77
C LYS A 259 11.46 -4.28 21.21
N ASN A 260 11.66 -3.56 22.30
CA ASN A 260 10.72 -2.55 22.79
C ASN A 260 10.72 -1.28 21.93
N GLN A 261 11.82 -1.05 21.19
CA GLN A 261 12.04 0.12 20.33
C GLN A 261 12.02 -0.22 18.84
N GLN A 262 11.88 -1.50 18.49
CA GLN A 262 11.81 -1.98 17.11
C GLN A 262 10.37 -1.84 16.58
N LEU A 263 10.15 -0.79 15.82
CA LEU A 263 8.87 -0.40 15.24
C LEU A 263 8.95 -0.54 13.72
N THR A 264 8.06 -1.35 13.14
CA THR A 264 7.95 -1.46 11.69
C THR A 264 6.83 -0.53 11.21
N LEU A 265 7.17 0.44 10.35
CA LEU A 265 6.20 1.33 9.71
C LEU A 265 5.63 0.62 8.47
N LEU A 266 4.46 0.02 8.62
CA LEU A 266 3.77 -0.69 7.53
C LEU A 266 2.81 0.26 6.83
N LEU A 267 2.71 0.18 5.50
CA LEU A 267 1.56 0.76 4.82
C LEU A 267 0.29 0.07 5.32
N PRO A 268 -0.83 0.80 5.55
CA PRO A 268 -2.10 0.14 5.74
C PRO A 268 -2.34 -0.69 4.49
N ALA A 269 -2.56 -1.98 4.70
CA ALA A 269 -2.99 -2.84 3.63
C ALA A 269 -4.33 -2.32 3.15
N LEU A 270 -4.42 -2.09 1.84
CA LEU A 270 -5.62 -1.51 1.26
C LEU A 270 -6.70 -2.58 1.25
N ASP A 271 -7.87 -2.22 1.74
CA ASP A 271 -9.04 -3.08 1.65
C ASP A 271 -9.50 -3.08 0.19
N ARG A 272 -9.64 -4.27 -0.38
CA ARG A 272 -9.88 -4.51 -1.80
C ARG A 272 -11.13 -5.34 -2.00
N VAL A 273 -11.73 -5.20 -3.17
CA VAL A 273 -12.86 -6.03 -3.57
C VAL A 273 -12.34 -7.10 -4.52
N VAL A 274 -12.37 -8.36 -4.09
CA VAL A 274 -11.91 -9.48 -4.94
C VAL A 274 -13.01 -9.81 -5.95
N THR A 275 -12.86 -9.35 -7.18
CA THR A 275 -13.90 -9.40 -8.22
C THR A 275 -13.59 -10.48 -9.24
N ASN A 276 -14.50 -11.42 -9.42
CA ASN A 276 -14.53 -12.24 -10.63
C ASN A 276 -15.24 -11.45 -11.74
N THR A 277 -14.48 -10.99 -12.73
CA THR A 277 -15.01 -10.13 -13.79
C THR A 277 -15.84 -10.87 -14.82
N ALA A 278 -15.70 -12.19 -14.94
CA ALA A 278 -16.45 -12.98 -15.91
C ALA A 278 -17.93 -13.16 -15.51
N PHE A 279 -18.21 -13.17 -14.21
CA PHE A 279 -19.56 -13.35 -13.67
C PHE A 279 -20.06 -12.13 -12.88
N GLU A 280 -19.28 -11.05 -12.84
CA GLU A 280 -19.60 -9.80 -12.13
C GLU A 280 -19.94 -10.04 -10.65
N ARG A 281 -19.19 -10.94 -10.00
CA ARG A 281 -19.36 -11.29 -8.59
C ARG A 281 -18.13 -10.94 -7.77
N VAL A 282 -18.34 -10.64 -6.50
CA VAL A 282 -17.27 -10.27 -5.57
C VAL A 282 -17.24 -11.23 -4.38
N LEU A 283 -16.04 -11.60 -3.95
CA LEU A 283 -15.85 -12.44 -2.79
C LEU A 283 -16.47 -11.75 -1.58
N THR A 284 -17.27 -12.49 -0.82
CA THR A 284 -18.08 -11.98 0.28
C THR A 284 -17.99 -12.93 1.47
N ALA A 285 -17.70 -12.37 2.64
CA ALA A 285 -17.79 -13.08 3.90
C ALA A 285 -19.27 -13.27 4.26
N VAL A 286 -19.72 -14.52 4.35
CA VAL A 286 -21.09 -14.87 4.70
C VAL A 286 -21.10 -15.35 6.14
N GLY A 287 -21.36 -14.40 7.04
CA GLY A 287 -21.16 -14.60 8.47
C GLY A 287 -19.69 -14.91 8.79
N ASP A 288 -19.50 -15.76 9.80
CA ASP A 288 -18.18 -16.03 10.39
C ASP A 288 -17.55 -17.35 9.92
N ALA A 289 -18.20 -18.07 9.01
CA ALA A 289 -17.81 -19.43 8.63
C ALA A 289 -17.73 -19.67 7.12
N ALA A 290 -18.43 -18.91 6.29
CA ALA A 290 -18.52 -19.18 4.86
C ALA A 290 -18.02 -18.03 4.00
N ILE A 291 -17.61 -18.38 2.78
CA ILE A 291 -17.38 -17.42 1.70
C ILE A 291 -18.35 -17.71 0.55
N ALA A 292 -18.73 -16.67 -0.17
CA ALA A 292 -19.48 -16.78 -1.43
C ALA A 292 -19.08 -15.63 -2.37
N PHE A 293 -19.37 -15.76 -3.65
CA PHE A 293 -19.25 -14.68 -4.63
C PHE A 293 -20.63 -14.09 -4.92
N GLN A 294 -20.89 -12.89 -4.39
CA GLN A 294 -22.19 -12.22 -4.46
C GLN A 294 -22.11 -10.96 -5.35
N PRO A 295 -23.24 -10.38 -5.80
CA PRO A 295 -23.22 -9.08 -6.45
C PRO A 295 -22.57 -8.01 -5.56
N LEU A 296 -21.87 -7.05 -6.16
CA LEU A 296 -21.27 -5.95 -5.44
C LEU A 296 -22.34 -5.10 -4.73
N VAL A 297 -22.14 -4.86 -3.44
CA VAL A 297 -22.94 -3.99 -2.59
C VAL A 297 -22.08 -2.81 -2.16
N ALA A 298 -22.51 -1.60 -2.53
CA ALA A 298 -21.78 -0.38 -2.21
C ALA A 298 -21.53 -0.26 -0.69
N SER A 299 -20.28 0.04 -0.33
CA SER A 299 -19.84 0.23 1.06
C SER A 299 -19.97 -1.00 1.97
N SER A 300 -20.06 -2.22 1.42
CA SER A 300 -20.13 -3.43 2.22
C SER A 300 -18.76 -3.85 2.76
N ALA A 301 -18.57 -3.83 4.08
CA ALA A 301 -17.36 -4.32 4.73
C ALA A 301 -17.17 -5.84 4.55
N THR A 302 -18.24 -6.63 4.39
CA THR A 302 -18.10 -8.08 4.17
C THR A 302 -17.54 -8.43 2.79
N GLN A 303 -17.50 -7.46 1.87
CA GLN A 303 -16.94 -7.61 0.51
C GLN A 303 -15.54 -6.99 0.39
N LEU A 304 -15.01 -6.48 1.49
CA LEU A 304 -13.69 -5.90 1.57
C LEU A 304 -12.73 -6.90 2.20
N TRP A 305 -11.63 -7.14 1.50
CA TRP A 305 -10.62 -8.13 1.82
C TRP A 305 -9.24 -7.52 1.84
N ARG A 306 -8.39 -8.12 2.67
CA ARG A 306 -7.01 -7.68 2.85
C ARG A 306 -6.08 -8.86 2.71
N LEU A 307 -5.33 -8.91 1.61
CA LEU A 307 -4.20 -9.82 1.47
C LEU A 307 -2.97 -9.12 2.06
N ASP A 308 -2.53 -9.57 3.24
CA ASP A 308 -1.44 -8.91 3.96
C ASP A 308 -0.06 -9.55 3.71
N SER A 309 1.00 -8.96 4.27
CA SER A 309 2.36 -9.48 4.15
C SER A 309 2.56 -10.85 4.82
N SER A 310 1.68 -11.24 5.74
CA SER A 310 1.67 -12.58 6.35
C SER A 310 0.98 -13.63 5.47
N GLN A 311 0.55 -13.27 4.25
CA GLN A 311 -0.08 -14.15 3.27
C GLN A 311 -1.50 -14.60 3.65
N LEU A 312 -2.11 -13.91 4.61
CA LEU A 312 -3.47 -14.19 5.02
C LEU A 312 -4.42 -13.30 4.21
N LEU A 313 -5.45 -13.91 3.60
CA LEU A 313 -6.56 -13.18 2.98
C LEU A 313 -7.64 -12.97 4.04
N ARG A 314 -7.60 -11.80 4.69
CA ARG A 314 -8.45 -11.45 5.84
C ARG A 314 -9.75 -10.80 5.39
N SER A 315 -10.86 -11.17 6.01
CA SER A 315 -12.10 -10.42 5.91
C SER A 315 -11.99 -9.14 6.74
N THR A 316 -12.52 -8.03 6.22
CA THR A 316 -12.67 -6.79 6.99
C THR A 316 -14.03 -6.69 7.67
N GLY A 317 -15.05 -7.38 7.15
CA GLY A 317 -16.40 -7.43 7.72
C GLY A 317 -16.61 -8.54 8.76
N ALA A 318 -15.82 -9.61 8.74
CA ALA A 318 -15.88 -10.69 9.73
C ALA A 318 -14.64 -10.67 10.63
N THR A 319 -14.86 -10.45 11.94
CA THR A 319 -13.78 -10.22 12.91
C THR A 319 -12.92 -11.46 13.09
N ASN A 320 -11.60 -11.31 12.97
CA ASN A 320 -10.62 -12.39 13.08
C ASN A 320 -10.83 -13.54 12.07
N LYS A 321 -11.43 -13.29 10.90
CA LYS A 321 -11.66 -14.35 9.91
C LYS A 321 -10.75 -14.24 8.69
N CYS A 322 -10.19 -15.39 8.32
CA CYS A 322 -9.29 -15.59 7.19
C CYS A 322 -9.86 -16.66 6.26
N VAL A 323 -9.55 -16.56 4.96
CA VAL A 323 -9.88 -17.61 3.99
C VAL A 323 -8.99 -18.82 4.26
N ASP A 324 -9.62 -19.98 4.48
CA ASP A 324 -8.98 -21.25 4.81
C ASP A 324 -9.41 -22.35 3.84
N ALA A 325 -8.44 -23.12 3.34
CA ALA A 325 -8.67 -24.29 2.50
C ALA A 325 -7.82 -25.48 2.97
N TYR A 326 -8.38 -26.31 3.84
CA TYR A 326 -7.66 -27.41 4.48
C TYR A 326 -7.59 -28.72 3.67
N LYS A 327 -8.28 -28.80 2.51
CA LYS A 327 -8.35 -29.99 1.65
C LYS A 327 -7.75 -29.71 0.27
N PRO A 328 -6.53 -30.18 -0.03
CA PRO A 328 -5.89 -29.99 -1.34
C PRO A 328 -6.44 -30.98 -2.38
N GLU A 329 -7.70 -30.81 -2.78
CA GLU A 329 -8.35 -31.62 -3.81
C GLU A 329 -9.28 -30.75 -4.66
N ASN A 330 -9.61 -31.21 -5.87
CA ASN A 330 -10.56 -30.50 -6.73
C ASN A 330 -11.96 -30.56 -6.11
N GLY A 331 -12.56 -29.40 -5.84
CA GLY A 331 -13.79 -29.27 -5.06
C GLY A 331 -13.56 -29.20 -3.55
N GLY A 332 -12.30 -29.10 -3.10
CA GLY A 332 -11.95 -28.92 -1.69
C GLY A 332 -12.58 -27.67 -1.10
N ALA A 333 -13.14 -27.77 0.10
CA ALA A 333 -13.87 -26.66 0.72
C ALA A 333 -12.95 -25.47 1.01
N VAL A 334 -13.40 -24.28 0.63
CA VAL A 334 -12.81 -23.00 1.03
C VAL A 334 -13.83 -22.26 1.90
N HIS A 335 -13.40 -21.77 3.06
CA HIS A 335 -14.30 -21.24 4.08
C HIS A 335 -13.62 -20.16 4.91
N LEU A 336 -14.34 -19.60 5.89
CA LEU A 336 -13.76 -18.69 6.87
C LEU A 336 -13.37 -19.46 8.12
N TRP A 337 -12.15 -19.20 8.59
CA TRP A 337 -11.65 -19.72 9.86
C TRP A 337 -10.96 -18.61 10.64
N ASP A 338 -10.78 -18.83 11.94
CA ASP A 338 -10.03 -17.89 12.77
C ASP A 338 -8.62 -17.70 12.20
N CYS A 339 -8.22 -16.44 12.04
CA CYS A 339 -6.92 -16.11 11.49
C CYS A 339 -5.81 -16.61 12.41
N ASP A 340 -4.96 -17.47 11.88
CA ASP A 340 -3.80 -18.00 12.59
C ASP A 340 -2.60 -17.94 11.64
N ALA A 341 -1.62 -17.10 12.00
CA ALA A 341 -0.40 -16.93 11.20
C ALA A 341 0.45 -18.21 11.12
N THR A 342 0.17 -19.25 11.91
CA THR A 342 0.84 -20.55 11.86
C THR A 342 0.03 -21.60 11.09
N ASN A 343 -1.23 -21.32 10.78
CA ASN A 343 -2.08 -22.23 10.00
C ASN A 343 -1.75 -22.14 8.51
N VAL A 344 -1.03 -23.15 8.03
CA VAL A 344 -0.55 -23.23 6.64
C VAL A 344 -1.68 -23.37 5.60
N ASN A 345 -2.91 -23.69 6.01
CA ASN A 345 -4.09 -23.80 5.15
C ASN A 345 -4.73 -22.43 4.84
N GLN A 346 -4.19 -21.35 5.43
CA GLN A 346 -4.68 -19.98 5.25
C GLN A 346 -3.75 -19.13 4.38
N TYR A 347 -2.67 -19.72 3.87
CA TYR A 347 -1.68 -18.98 3.10
C TYR A 347 -2.08 -18.88 1.64
N TRP A 348 -2.34 -17.66 1.20
CA TRP A 348 -2.69 -17.30 -0.16
C TRP A 348 -1.66 -16.37 -0.76
N SER A 349 -1.56 -16.42 -2.08
CA SER A 349 -0.77 -15.48 -2.86
C SER A 349 -1.54 -15.15 -4.13
N TYR A 350 -1.39 -13.91 -4.58
CA TYR A 350 -2.03 -13.42 -5.80
C TYR A 350 -0.97 -13.23 -6.87
N ASP A 351 -1.18 -13.83 -8.03
CA ASP A 351 -0.36 -13.59 -9.22
C ASP A 351 -1.06 -12.55 -10.09
N ALA A 352 -0.48 -11.36 -10.21
CA ALA A 352 -1.04 -10.27 -11.01
C ALA A 352 -1.01 -10.54 -12.53
N THR A 353 -0.15 -11.46 -13.00
CA THR A 353 -0.04 -11.84 -14.42
C THR A 353 -1.18 -12.79 -14.80
N THR A 354 -1.41 -13.82 -14.00
CA THR A 354 -2.50 -14.79 -14.27
C THR A 354 -3.84 -14.35 -13.68
N LYS A 355 -3.81 -13.40 -12.74
CA LYS A 355 -4.95 -12.92 -11.94
C LYS A 355 -5.55 -14.02 -11.06
N GLN A 356 -4.78 -15.04 -10.70
CA GLN A 356 -5.24 -16.15 -9.87
C GLN A 356 -4.81 -15.96 -8.41
N LEU A 357 -5.70 -16.34 -7.50
CA LEU A 357 -5.37 -16.55 -6.08
C LEU A 357 -4.95 -18.00 -5.88
N PHE A 358 -3.65 -18.23 -5.76
CA PHE A 358 -3.11 -19.57 -5.53
C PHE A 358 -2.90 -19.82 -4.05
N HIS A 359 -3.14 -21.06 -3.65
CA HIS A 359 -2.84 -21.53 -2.32
C HIS A 359 -1.34 -21.79 -2.20
N LYS A 360 -0.70 -21.20 -1.19
CA LYS A 360 0.76 -21.20 -1.06
C LYS A 360 1.33 -22.54 -0.61
N THR A 361 0.64 -23.22 0.31
CA THR A 361 1.09 -24.53 0.86
C THR A 361 0.63 -25.70 -0.01
N HIS A 362 -0.65 -25.72 -0.37
CA HIS A 362 -1.23 -26.63 -1.35
C HIS A 362 -0.88 -26.21 -2.79
N VAL A 363 0.39 -26.42 -3.15
CA VAL A 363 0.95 -26.04 -4.46
C VAL A 363 0.13 -26.64 -5.61
N GLY A 364 -0.19 -25.81 -6.60
CA GLY A 364 -0.95 -26.22 -7.78
C GLY A 364 -2.46 -26.00 -7.66
N TYR A 365 -2.94 -25.53 -6.51
CA TYR A 365 -4.35 -25.23 -6.28
C TYR A 365 -4.63 -23.73 -6.21
N CYS A 366 -5.77 -23.33 -6.77
CA CYS A 366 -6.26 -21.96 -6.87
C CYS A 366 -7.69 -21.87 -6.31
N LEU A 367 -8.06 -20.66 -5.87
CA LEU A 367 -9.45 -20.34 -5.60
C LEU A 367 -10.26 -20.38 -6.90
N ASP A 368 -11.39 -21.06 -6.87
CA ASP A 368 -12.34 -21.16 -7.97
C ASP A 368 -13.72 -20.70 -7.48
N ILE A 369 -14.40 -19.85 -8.25
CA ILE A 369 -15.77 -19.39 -7.94
C ILE A 369 -16.79 -20.55 -7.98
N GLY A 370 -16.45 -21.64 -8.66
CA GLY A 370 -17.17 -22.89 -8.75
C GLY A 370 -18.36 -22.87 -9.71
N SER A 371 -19.18 -21.83 -9.65
CA SER A 371 -20.31 -21.64 -10.55
C SER A 371 -20.53 -20.17 -10.90
N PRO A 372 -21.27 -19.85 -11.96
CA PRO A 372 -21.66 -18.47 -12.26
C PRO A 372 -22.48 -17.78 -11.13
N SER A 373 -23.16 -18.56 -10.27
CA SER A 373 -23.88 -17.99 -9.12
C SER A 373 -22.97 -17.70 -7.93
N GLY A 374 -21.79 -18.33 -7.86
CA GLY A 374 -20.77 -18.07 -6.84
C GLY A 374 -21.07 -18.62 -5.45
N GLU A 375 -22.05 -19.51 -5.32
CA GLU A 375 -22.57 -19.96 -4.03
C GLU A 375 -21.62 -20.88 -3.25
N ALA A 376 -20.75 -21.62 -3.95
CA ALA A 376 -19.85 -22.60 -3.35
C ALA A 376 -18.43 -22.49 -3.93
N PRO A 377 -17.68 -21.43 -3.56
CA PRO A 377 -16.29 -21.28 -3.95
C PRO A 377 -15.48 -22.43 -3.34
N HIS A 378 -14.52 -22.93 -4.09
CA HIS A 378 -13.76 -24.09 -3.69
C HIS A 378 -12.34 -24.04 -4.22
N LEU A 379 -11.54 -25.00 -3.78
CA LEU A 379 -10.19 -25.20 -4.23
C LEU A 379 -10.20 -26.06 -5.50
N TRP A 380 -9.52 -25.63 -6.55
CA TRP A 380 -9.38 -26.38 -7.79
C TRP A 380 -7.97 -26.28 -8.33
N THR A 381 -7.52 -27.25 -9.11
CA THR A 381 -6.22 -27.18 -9.78
C THR A 381 -6.13 -25.87 -10.59
N CYS A 382 -5.05 -25.12 -10.42
CA CYS A 382 -4.82 -23.88 -11.14
C CYS A 382 -4.83 -24.14 -12.64
N LEU A 383 -5.74 -23.48 -13.35
CA LEU A 383 -5.90 -23.64 -14.79
C LEU A 383 -4.93 -22.73 -15.54
N PRO A 384 -4.34 -23.16 -16.66
CA PRO A 384 -3.53 -22.30 -17.50
C PRO A 384 -4.42 -21.23 -18.15
N THR A 385 -3.83 -20.08 -18.51
CA THR A 385 -4.54 -18.93 -19.09
C THR A 385 -5.25 -19.22 -20.42
N THR A 386 -4.92 -20.34 -21.07
CA THR A 386 -5.57 -20.81 -22.32
C THR A 386 -6.76 -21.73 -22.08
N HIS A 387 -7.01 -22.17 -20.84
CA HIS A 387 -8.11 -23.08 -20.52
C HIS A 387 -9.46 -22.35 -20.56
N ALA A 388 -10.50 -22.97 -21.14
CA ALA A 388 -11.81 -22.35 -21.32
C ALA A 388 -12.46 -21.89 -19.99
N ASP A 389 -12.20 -22.64 -18.92
CA ASP A 389 -12.74 -22.37 -17.58
C ASP A 389 -11.82 -21.53 -16.69
N VAL A 390 -10.67 -21.03 -17.18
CA VAL A 390 -9.77 -20.19 -16.37
C VAL A 390 -10.47 -18.93 -15.85
N LYS A 391 -11.51 -18.47 -16.56
CA LYS A 391 -12.39 -17.36 -16.14
C LYS A 391 -13.01 -17.57 -14.76
N ASN A 392 -13.13 -18.80 -14.27
CA ASN A 392 -13.63 -19.12 -12.93
C ASN A 392 -12.60 -18.81 -11.82
N GLN A 393 -11.32 -18.68 -12.18
CA GLN A 393 -10.18 -18.50 -11.27
C GLN A 393 -9.50 -17.14 -11.44
N VAL A 394 -10.02 -16.28 -12.31
CA VAL A 394 -9.48 -14.93 -12.56
C VAL A 394 -10.19 -13.91 -11.67
N PHE A 395 -9.41 -13.23 -10.84
CA PHE A 395 -9.87 -12.22 -9.90
C PHE A 395 -9.08 -10.91 -10.02
N VAL A 396 -9.77 -9.79 -9.90
CA VAL A 396 -9.18 -8.44 -9.85
C VAL A 396 -9.40 -7.87 -8.45
N PHE A 397 -8.36 -7.26 -7.87
CA PHE A 397 -8.37 -6.64 -6.54
C PHE A 397 -8.66 -5.15 -6.59
#